data_AF-A0A1M6DSQ6-F1
#
_entry.id   AF-A0A1M6DSQ6-F1
#
_cell.length_a   1.000
_cell.length_b   1.000
_cell.length_c   1.000
_cell.angle_alpha   90.00
_cell.angle_beta   90.00
_cell.angle_gamma   90.00
#
_symmetry.space_group_name_H-M   'P 1'
#
loop_
_entity.id
_entity.type
_entity.pdbx_description
1 polymer ?
#
loop_
_entity_poly.entity_id
_entity_poly.type
_entity_poly.pdbx_seq_one_letter_code
_entity_poly.pdbx_strand_id
1 'polypeptide(L)'
;MRYFLLIVGFLLAFSSYGQNLLVKYSEGFITSEQRLKELPEAIRSERVKKKFYNLTVDVKHGISYYGNDENTKNTNYSTENKSETQQDDHIQITNTKIIVDIKNTEKFYYKDFGNNEMIFEYFNADQLFHGKDFLQNWNWQITDEIKVINGYTCKKALADWVEHDAQFTAWFTEDIPVNAGPEKFDGLPGLILYVGTPYYEYSAISIKEVKNKVEILKPDFKNKKTFTHKEITEIIKQKINNLRSSSITTQEGDKTITTETIIYKN
;
A
#
# COMPACT_ATOMS: atom_id res chain seq x y z
N MET A 1 -26.62 -33.57 -55.33
CA MET A 1 -25.38 -33.75 -54.55
C MET A 1 -25.35 -32.70 -53.45
N ARG A 2 -25.30 -33.13 -52.19
CA ARG A 2 -25.49 -32.30 -51.00
C ARG A 2 -24.15 -32.26 -50.26
N TYR A 3 -23.43 -31.14 -50.35
CA TYR A 3 -22.13 -30.99 -49.70
C TYR A 3 -22.33 -30.76 -48.19
N PHE A 4 -21.85 -31.69 -47.38
CA PHE A 4 -21.78 -31.57 -45.93
C PHE A 4 -20.43 -30.90 -45.62
N LEU A 5 -20.44 -29.61 -45.33
CA LEU A 5 -19.28 -28.87 -44.82
C LEU A 5 -19.12 -29.22 -43.33
N LEU A 6 -18.25 -30.18 -43.04
CA LEU A 6 -17.76 -30.47 -41.70
C LEU A 6 -16.86 -29.31 -41.27
N ILE A 7 -17.44 -28.34 -40.56
CA ILE A 7 -16.69 -27.34 -39.82
C ILE A 7 -16.08 -28.07 -38.62
N VAL A 8 -14.82 -28.49 -38.77
CA VAL A 8 -13.99 -28.96 -37.66
C VAL A 8 -13.69 -27.73 -36.80
N GLY A 9 -14.54 -27.50 -35.80
CA GLY A 9 -14.31 -26.51 -34.76
C GLY A 9 -13.03 -26.87 -34.03
N PHE A 10 -11.98 -26.09 -34.27
CA PHE A 10 -10.75 -26.11 -33.50
C PHE A 10 -11.08 -25.59 -32.10
N LEU A 11 -11.52 -26.49 -31.22
CA LEU A 11 -11.54 -26.27 -29.77
C LEU A 11 -10.07 -26.06 -29.37
N LEU A 12 -9.64 -24.80 -29.34
CA LEU A 12 -8.46 -24.42 -28.57
C LEU A 12 -8.77 -24.81 -27.14
N ALA A 13 -8.22 -25.95 -26.73
CA ALA A 13 -8.20 -26.37 -25.35
C ALA A 13 -7.63 -25.20 -24.54
N PHE A 14 -8.46 -24.62 -23.68
CA PHE A 14 -8.02 -23.73 -22.62
C PHE A 14 -7.02 -24.54 -21.78
N SER A 15 -5.73 -24.36 -22.07
CA SER A 15 -4.67 -24.92 -21.25
C SER A 15 -4.75 -24.21 -19.90
N SER A 16 -5.44 -24.84 -18.95
CA SER A 16 -5.18 -24.79 -17.52
C SER A 16 -4.39 -23.56 -17.07
N TYR A 17 -5.05 -22.41 -16.90
CA TYR A 17 -4.54 -21.29 -16.10
C TYR A 17 -4.49 -21.70 -14.62
N GLY A 18 -3.69 -22.70 -14.32
CA GLY A 18 -3.43 -23.24 -12.98
C GLY A 18 -1.98 -23.00 -12.55
N GLN A 19 -1.29 -22.05 -13.20
CA GLN A 19 0.09 -21.71 -12.89
C GLN A 19 0.12 -20.65 -11.79
N ASN A 20 1.05 -20.80 -10.85
CA ASN A 20 1.28 -19.82 -9.81
C ASN A 20 1.91 -18.56 -10.41
N LEU A 21 1.69 -17.41 -9.78
CA LEU A 21 2.19 -16.13 -10.27
C LEU A 21 3.11 -15.49 -9.24
N LEU A 22 4.20 -14.89 -9.73
CA LEU A 22 5.03 -13.96 -8.99
C LEU A 22 5.03 -12.62 -9.71
N VAL A 23 4.52 -11.59 -9.05
CA VAL A 23 4.44 -10.23 -9.59
C VAL A 23 5.20 -9.30 -8.66
N LYS A 24 6.12 -8.52 -9.21
CA LYS A 24 6.79 -7.47 -8.46
C LYS A 24 6.05 -6.16 -8.69
N TYR A 25 5.77 -5.40 -7.64
CA TYR A 25 5.16 -4.09 -7.69
C TYR A 25 6.13 -3.03 -7.18
N SER A 26 6.08 -1.85 -7.80
CA SER A 26 6.58 -0.61 -7.22
C SER A 26 5.43 0.14 -6.55
N GLU A 27 5.68 0.70 -5.39
CA GLU A 27 4.79 1.58 -4.65
C GLU A 27 5.44 2.95 -4.48
N GLY A 28 4.67 4.02 -4.68
CA GLY A 28 5.16 5.38 -4.52
C GLY A 28 4.06 6.32 -4.05
N PHE A 29 4.45 7.46 -3.48
CA PHE A 29 3.52 8.54 -3.16
C PHE A 29 3.16 9.32 -4.42
N ILE A 30 1.89 9.68 -4.54
CA ILE A 30 1.44 10.67 -5.52
C ILE A 30 1.55 12.05 -4.85
N THR A 31 2.43 12.90 -5.38
CA THR A 31 2.59 14.29 -4.93
C THR A 31 2.83 15.20 -6.12
N SER A 32 2.21 16.39 -6.13
CA SER A 32 2.54 17.40 -7.14
C SER A 32 3.92 17.99 -6.88
N GLU A 33 4.56 18.52 -7.93
CA GLU A 33 5.85 19.22 -7.78
C GLU A 33 5.76 20.39 -6.81
N GLN A 34 4.65 21.13 -6.84
CA GLN A 34 4.39 22.22 -5.91
C GLN A 34 4.39 21.72 -4.47
N ARG A 35 3.59 20.68 -4.16
CA ARG A 35 3.53 20.09 -2.82
C ARG A 35 4.89 19.55 -2.38
N LEU A 36 5.67 18.98 -3.31
CA LEU A 36 7.03 18.49 -3.01
C LEU A 36 7.98 19.63 -2.62
N LYS A 37 7.89 20.80 -3.28
CA LYS A 37 8.69 22.00 -2.95
C LYS A 37 8.31 22.58 -1.58
N GLU A 38 7.04 22.48 -1.20
CA GLU A 38 6.53 22.92 0.11
C GLU A 38 7.01 22.02 1.27
N LEU A 39 7.41 20.77 1.01
CA LEU A 39 7.96 19.89 2.03
C LEU A 39 9.37 20.34 2.46
N PRO A 40 9.76 20.11 3.74
CA PRO A 40 11.13 20.28 4.20
C PRO A 40 12.11 19.50 3.34
N GLU A 41 13.23 20.14 2.97
CA GLU A 41 14.24 19.55 2.09
C GLU A 41 14.69 18.15 2.54
N ALA A 42 14.86 17.98 3.85
CA ALA A 42 15.28 16.72 4.47
C ALA A 42 14.38 15.51 4.16
N ILE A 43 13.10 15.71 3.82
CA ILE A 43 12.16 14.60 3.56
C ILE A 43 11.73 14.49 2.10
N ARG A 44 12.17 15.41 1.22
CA ARG A 44 11.77 15.41 -0.20
C ARG A 44 12.21 14.15 -0.94
N SER A 45 13.45 13.72 -0.70
CA SER A 45 14.01 12.51 -1.32
C SER A 45 13.27 11.24 -0.89
N GLU A 46 12.89 11.14 0.38
CA GLU A 46 12.10 10.01 0.89
C GLU A 46 10.67 10.03 0.34
N ARG A 47 10.07 11.20 0.15
CA ARG A 47 8.72 11.33 -0.43
C ARG A 47 8.62 10.80 -1.86
N VAL A 48 9.68 10.92 -2.64
CA VAL A 48 9.72 10.43 -4.04
C VAL A 48 10.28 9.02 -4.18
N LYS A 49 10.78 8.43 -3.10
CA LYS A 49 11.38 7.10 -3.11
C LYS A 49 10.31 6.03 -3.31
N LYS A 50 10.53 5.17 -4.31
CA LYS A 50 9.69 4.00 -4.54
C LYS A 50 10.10 2.83 -3.65
N LYS A 51 9.10 2.10 -3.17
CA LYS A 51 9.25 0.84 -2.43
C LYS A 51 8.85 -0.32 -3.32
N PHE A 52 9.36 -1.51 -3.03
CA PHE A 52 9.13 -2.69 -3.86
C PHE A 52 8.62 -3.85 -3.03
N TYR A 53 7.64 -4.54 -3.59
CA TYR A 53 6.94 -5.65 -2.93
C TYR A 53 6.67 -6.75 -3.95
N ASN A 54 6.59 -7.99 -3.48
CA ASN A 54 6.23 -9.15 -4.28
C ASN A 54 4.82 -9.60 -3.93
N LEU A 55 4.00 -9.80 -4.95
CA LEU A 55 2.75 -10.55 -4.90
C LEU A 55 3.02 -11.97 -5.40
N THR A 56 2.80 -12.94 -4.53
CA THR A 56 2.83 -14.35 -4.86
C THR A 56 1.40 -14.88 -4.85
N VAL A 57 0.98 -15.58 -5.91
CA VAL A 57 -0.38 -16.12 -6.02
C VAL A 57 -0.35 -17.62 -6.25
N ASP A 58 -0.99 -18.36 -5.34
CA ASP A 58 -1.36 -19.77 -5.50
C ASP A 58 -2.77 -19.83 -6.09
N VAL A 59 -2.83 -19.97 -7.42
CA VAL A 59 -4.09 -19.96 -8.17
C VAL A 59 -4.95 -21.18 -7.82
N LYS A 60 -4.31 -22.32 -7.56
CA LYS A 60 -5.02 -23.58 -7.29
C LYS A 60 -5.83 -23.50 -5.99
N HIS A 61 -5.25 -22.91 -4.95
CA HIS A 61 -5.89 -22.82 -3.64
C HIS A 61 -6.61 -21.49 -3.40
N GLY A 62 -6.51 -20.53 -4.34
CA GLY A 62 -7.10 -19.21 -4.17
C GLY A 62 -6.45 -18.45 -3.02
N ILE A 63 -5.12 -18.45 -2.97
CA ILE A 63 -4.34 -17.76 -1.93
C ILE A 63 -3.40 -16.75 -2.59
N SER A 64 -3.28 -15.57 -2.00
CA SER A 64 -2.23 -14.62 -2.38
C SER A 64 -1.49 -14.06 -1.17
N TYR A 65 -0.21 -13.74 -1.37
CA TYR A 65 0.65 -13.09 -0.39
C TYR A 65 1.38 -11.93 -1.04
N TYR A 66 1.06 -10.72 -0.61
CA TYR A 66 1.77 -9.50 -0.97
C TYR A 66 2.68 -9.10 0.19
N GLY A 67 3.99 -8.97 -0.03
CA GLY A 67 4.92 -8.62 1.04
C GLY A 67 6.27 -8.13 0.52
N ASN A 68 7.13 -7.69 1.42
CA ASN A 68 8.45 -7.15 1.06
C ASN A 68 9.30 -8.20 0.30
N ASP A 69 10.09 -7.73 -0.65
CA ASP A 69 11.13 -8.54 -1.30
C ASP A 69 12.26 -8.82 -0.29
N GLU A 70 12.64 -10.09 -0.11
CA GLU A 70 13.69 -10.54 0.83
C GLU A 70 15.03 -9.80 0.62
N ASN A 71 15.26 -9.30 -0.60
CA ASN A 71 16.47 -8.58 -0.99
C ASN A 71 16.42 -7.06 -0.72
N THR A 72 15.26 -6.51 -0.34
CA THR A 72 15.09 -5.08 -0.07
C THR A 72 14.51 -4.86 1.31
N LYS A 73 15.20 -5.38 2.35
CA LYS A 73 14.94 -4.99 3.74
C LYS A 73 14.90 -3.46 3.79
N ASN A 74 13.71 -2.90 3.98
CA ASN A 74 13.46 -1.46 4.00
C ASN A 74 13.92 -0.92 5.37
N THR A 75 15.21 -1.07 5.70
CA THR A 75 15.75 -0.76 7.04
C THR A 75 16.70 0.43 6.98
N ASN A 76 16.57 1.35 7.94
CA ASN A 76 17.67 2.15 8.52
C ASN A 76 17.15 3.08 9.65
N TYR A 77 17.24 2.74 10.93
CA TYR A 77 16.79 3.65 11.99
C TYR A 77 17.78 4.81 12.22
N SER A 78 17.33 6.07 12.22
CA SER A 78 18.11 7.20 12.72
C SER A 78 17.20 8.34 13.16
N THR A 79 17.27 8.68 14.44
CA THR A 79 16.64 9.88 14.99
C THR A 79 17.67 11.00 14.99
N GLU A 80 17.46 12.06 14.20
CA GLU A 80 18.24 13.29 14.33
C GLU A 80 17.43 14.33 15.10
N ASN A 81 17.90 14.65 16.30
CA ASN A 81 17.43 15.79 17.07
C ASN A 81 18.26 17.01 16.66
N LYS A 82 17.68 17.95 15.92
CA LYS A 82 18.28 19.28 15.72
C LYS A 82 17.51 20.30 16.53
N SER A 83 18.17 20.83 17.55
CA SER A 83 17.74 21.95 18.37
C SER A 83 18.48 23.20 17.93
N GLU A 84 17.74 24.21 17.46
CA GLU A 84 18.26 25.55 17.21
C GLU A 84 17.74 26.49 18.29
N THR A 85 18.65 27.12 19.02
CA THR A 85 18.32 28.09 20.07
C THR A 85 18.55 29.50 19.54
N GLN A 86 17.49 30.30 19.48
CA GLN A 86 17.60 31.75 19.32
C GLN A 86 17.50 32.40 20.69
N GLN A 87 18.45 33.26 21.00
CA GLN A 87 18.59 33.92 22.30
C GLN A 87 18.46 35.43 22.12
N ASP A 88 17.46 36.01 22.77
CA ASP A 88 17.30 37.44 23.01
C ASP A 88 17.25 37.67 24.53
N ASP A 89 17.56 38.88 25.02
CA ASP A 89 17.83 39.18 26.45
C ASP A 89 16.68 38.82 27.41
N HIS A 90 15.48 38.55 26.87
CA HIS A 90 14.28 38.15 27.63
C HIS A 90 13.56 36.89 27.11
N ILE A 91 13.99 36.28 25.99
CA ILE A 91 13.28 35.15 25.36
C ILE A 91 14.28 34.13 24.81
N GLN A 92 14.12 32.85 25.19
CA GLN A 92 14.89 31.72 24.66
C GLN A 92 13.96 30.81 23.84
N ILE A 93 14.03 30.91 22.51
CA ILE A 93 13.23 30.08 21.61
C ILE A 93 14.09 28.88 21.22
N THR A 94 13.66 27.67 21.59
CA THR A 94 14.31 26.43 21.15
C THR A 94 13.43 25.76 20.12
N ASN A 95 13.80 25.91 18.85
CA ASN A 95 13.16 25.19 17.76
C ASN A 95 13.69 23.76 17.74
N THR A 96 12.87 22.83 18.22
CA THR A 96 13.18 21.40 18.13
C THR A 96 12.56 20.84 16.86
N LYS A 97 13.39 20.60 15.84
CA LYS A 97 12.97 19.93 14.62
C LYS A 97 13.13 18.43 14.80
N ILE A 98 12.03 17.74 15.11
CA ILE A 98 11.99 16.28 15.12
C ILE A 98 11.79 15.79 13.69
N ILE A 99 12.83 15.25 13.07
CA ILE A 99 12.70 14.55 11.79
C ILE A 99 12.38 13.09 12.12
N VAL A 100 11.10 12.72 12.06
CA VAL A 100 10.67 11.32 12.20
C VAL A 100 10.87 10.63 10.86
N ASP A 101 11.95 9.86 10.75
CA ASP A 101 12.21 9.03 9.58
C ASP A 101 11.54 7.66 9.76
N ILE A 102 10.36 7.48 9.14
CA ILE A 102 9.47 6.31 9.34
C ILE A 102 10.08 5.09 8.65
N LYS A 103 10.85 4.30 9.40
CA LYS A 103 11.75 3.28 8.86
C LYS A 103 11.40 1.81 9.08
N ASN A 104 10.16 1.49 9.45
CA ASN A 104 9.64 0.17 9.14
C ASN A 104 8.35 0.31 8.32
N THR A 105 8.40 -0.03 7.03
CA THR A 105 7.20 -0.18 6.21
C THR A 105 7.08 -1.60 5.70
N GLU A 106 7.66 -2.55 6.45
CA GLU A 106 7.29 -3.95 6.35
C GLU A 106 5.79 -4.03 6.55
N LYS A 107 5.15 -4.47 5.48
CA LYS A 107 3.74 -4.80 5.46
C LYS A 107 3.62 -6.05 4.64
N PHE A 108 2.67 -6.87 5.05
CA PHE A 108 2.25 -7.96 4.20
C PHE A 108 0.74 -8.04 4.21
N TYR A 109 0.19 -8.67 3.18
CA TYR A 109 -1.21 -9.02 3.04
C TYR A 109 -1.28 -10.46 2.56
N TYR A 110 -1.76 -11.35 3.42
CA TYR A 110 -2.20 -12.68 3.09
C TYR A 110 -3.71 -12.64 2.82
N LYS A 111 -4.15 -13.19 1.70
CA LYS A 111 -5.56 -13.26 1.31
C LYS A 111 -5.94 -14.68 0.95
N ASP A 112 -7.01 -15.16 1.54
CA ASP A 112 -7.65 -16.45 1.26
C ASP A 112 -9.03 -16.18 0.66
N PHE A 113 -9.13 -16.34 -0.66
CA PHE A 113 -10.33 -16.05 -1.42
C PHE A 113 -11.45 -17.06 -1.16
N GLY A 114 -11.11 -18.30 -0.79
CA GLY A 114 -12.09 -19.34 -0.47
C GLY A 114 -12.80 -19.08 0.87
N ASN A 115 -12.05 -18.56 1.84
CA ASN A 115 -12.56 -18.26 3.19
C ASN A 115 -12.96 -16.80 3.39
N ASN A 116 -12.84 -15.96 2.36
CA ASN A 116 -13.03 -14.50 2.44
C ASN A 116 -12.22 -13.86 3.59
N GLU A 117 -10.96 -14.26 3.77
CA GLU A 117 -10.14 -13.85 4.91
C GLU A 117 -8.90 -13.07 4.45
N MET A 118 -8.59 -11.98 5.14
CA MET A 118 -7.38 -11.20 4.99
C MET A 118 -6.62 -11.15 6.33
N ILE A 119 -5.32 -11.44 6.28
CA ILE A 119 -4.40 -11.30 7.41
C ILE A 119 -3.27 -10.39 6.96
N PHE A 120 -2.94 -9.37 7.75
CA PHE A 120 -1.95 -8.38 7.35
C PHE A 120 -1.11 -7.89 8.52
N GLU A 121 0.03 -7.29 8.21
CA GLU A 121 0.74 -6.45 9.16
C GLU A 121 0.86 -5.05 8.59
N TYR A 122 0.64 -4.06 9.44
CA TYR A 122 0.75 -2.66 9.08
C TYR A 122 1.53 -1.93 10.16
N PHE A 123 2.67 -1.36 9.79
CA PHE A 123 3.48 -0.57 10.70
C PHE A 123 3.17 0.93 10.52
N ASN A 124 2.86 1.61 11.61
CA ASN A 124 2.61 3.05 11.66
C ASN A 124 3.54 3.70 12.67
N ALA A 125 4.59 4.36 12.18
CA ALA A 125 5.59 5.10 12.96
C ALA A 125 6.32 4.28 14.05
N ASP A 126 5.69 4.06 15.20
CA ASP A 126 6.23 3.34 16.35
C ASP A 126 5.47 2.06 16.68
N GLN A 127 4.34 1.82 15.99
CA GLN A 127 3.42 0.74 16.32
C GLN A 127 3.22 -0.22 15.15
N LEU A 128 3.49 -1.50 15.40
CA LEU A 128 3.08 -2.60 14.52
C LEU A 128 1.65 -3.03 14.86
N PHE A 129 0.79 -3.08 13.84
CA PHE A 129 -0.54 -3.65 13.94
C PHE A 129 -0.58 -5.03 13.28
N HIS A 130 -1.14 -6.00 13.99
CA HIS A 130 -1.52 -7.29 13.42
C HIS A 130 -2.97 -7.21 12.97
N GLY A 131 -3.18 -7.36 11.67
CA GLY A 131 -4.46 -7.18 11.01
C GLY A 131 -5.16 -8.50 10.74
N LYS A 132 -6.45 -8.57 11.02
CA LYS A 132 -7.33 -9.66 10.58
C LYS A 132 -8.67 -9.08 10.17
N ASP A 133 -9.09 -9.35 8.94
CA ASP A 133 -10.28 -8.75 8.33
C ASP A 133 -10.88 -9.69 7.27
N PHE A 134 -12.00 -9.30 6.66
CA PHE A 134 -12.51 -9.91 5.44
C PHE A 134 -11.85 -9.29 4.20
N LEU A 135 -11.98 -9.94 3.03
CA LEU A 135 -11.59 -9.29 1.77
C LEU A 135 -12.48 -8.07 1.52
N GLN A 136 -11.88 -7.03 0.96
CA GLN A 136 -12.59 -5.78 0.71
C GLN A 136 -13.54 -5.94 -0.47
N ASN A 137 -14.82 -5.63 -0.27
CA ASN A 137 -15.81 -5.68 -1.34
C ASN A 137 -15.88 -4.32 -2.06
N TRP A 138 -14.94 -4.10 -2.96
CA TRP A 138 -14.91 -2.89 -3.79
C TRP A 138 -16.05 -2.91 -4.82
N ASN A 139 -16.87 -1.86 -4.84
CA ASN A 139 -17.92 -1.69 -5.86
C ASN A 139 -17.33 -1.17 -7.19
N TRP A 140 -16.59 -2.03 -7.89
CA TRP A 140 -15.90 -1.69 -9.12
C TRP A 140 -16.85 -1.29 -10.26
N GLN A 141 -16.60 -0.11 -10.84
CA GLN A 141 -17.20 0.34 -12.09
C GLN A 141 -16.18 0.16 -13.22
N ILE A 142 -16.33 -0.92 -13.99
CA ILE A 142 -15.48 -1.18 -15.15
C ILE A 142 -15.89 -0.24 -16.29
N THR A 143 -14.92 0.39 -16.92
CA THR A 143 -15.11 1.35 -18.01
C THR A 143 -14.61 0.78 -19.34
N ASP A 144 -14.94 1.44 -20.45
CA ASP A 144 -14.48 1.07 -21.80
C ASP A 144 -13.06 1.57 -22.11
N GLU A 145 -12.40 2.26 -21.17
CA GLU A 145 -11.03 2.72 -21.36
C GLU A 145 -10.04 1.55 -21.35
N ILE A 146 -9.20 1.49 -22.38
CA ILE A 146 -8.19 0.46 -22.58
C ILE A 146 -6.79 1.08 -22.60
N LYS A 147 -5.83 0.39 -21.98
CA LYS A 147 -4.41 0.75 -22.01
C LYS A 147 -3.55 -0.51 -22.04
N VAL A 148 -2.38 -0.44 -22.66
CA VAL A 148 -1.38 -1.52 -22.58
C VAL A 148 -0.42 -1.26 -21.42
N ILE A 149 -0.26 -2.23 -20.52
CA ILE A 149 0.70 -2.18 -19.40
C ILE A 149 1.52 -3.47 -19.43
N ASN A 150 2.85 -3.34 -19.52
CA ASN A 150 3.79 -4.47 -19.61
C ASN A 150 3.44 -5.49 -20.72
N GLY A 151 2.85 -5.03 -21.83
CA GLY A 151 2.43 -5.88 -22.95
C GLY A 151 1.05 -6.51 -22.81
N TYR A 152 0.36 -6.33 -21.68
CA TYR A 152 -1.00 -6.83 -21.46
C TYR A 152 -2.04 -5.78 -21.79
N THR A 153 -3.17 -6.22 -22.35
CA THR A 153 -4.31 -5.33 -22.57
C THR A 153 -5.05 -5.16 -21.26
N CYS A 154 -5.16 -3.92 -20.77
CA CYS A 154 -5.81 -3.60 -19.51
C CYS A 154 -7.06 -2.77 -19.71
N LYS A 155 -8.09 -3.06 -18.92
CA LYS A 155 -9.29 -2.23 -18.77
C LYS A 155 -9.18 -1.41 -17.49
N LYS A 156 -9.75 -0.21 -17.52
CA LYS A 156 -9.84 0.66 -16.34
C LYS A 156 -11.08 0.34 -15.53
N ALA A 157 -10.93 0.33 -14.21
CA ALA A 157 -12.02 0.26 -13.25
C ALA A 157 -11.88 1.39 -12.21
N LEU A 158 -13.01 1.88 -11.72
CA LEU A 158 -13.11 2.90 -10.68
C LEU A 158 -13.82 2.32 -9.46
N ALA A 159 -13.41 2.71 -8.26
CA ALA A 159 -14.13 2.39 -7.03
C ALA A 159 -14.01 3.53 -6.02
N ASP A 160 -15.04 3.64 -5.17
CA ASP A 160 -15.07 4.62 -4.09
C ASP A 160 -14.33 4.08 -2.86
N TRP A 161 -13.48 4.92 -2.30
CA TRP A 161 -12.77 4.68 -1.04
C TRP A 161 -13.48 5.42 0.09
N VAL A 162 -14.55 4.80 0.57
CA VAL A 162 -15.51 5.42 1.50
C VAL A 162 -14.82 5.97 2.77
N GLU A 163 -13.82 5.29 3.32
CA GLU A 163 -13.14 5.73 4.56
C GLU A 163 -12.28 6.99 4.37
N HIS A 164 -11.97 7.33 3.12
CA HIS A 164 -11.12 8.46 2.72
C HIS A 164 -11.87 9.53 1.93
N ASP A 165 -13.19 9.36 1.72
CA ASP A 165 -14.04 10.27 0.94
C ASP A 165 -13.41 10.62 -0.42
N ALA A 166 -12.97 9.58 -1.13
CA ALA A 166 -12.25 9.73 -2.39
C ALA A 166 -12.53 8.58 -3.34
N GLN A 167 -12.21 8.77 -4.61
CA GLN A 167 -12.24 7.70 -5.61
C GLN A 167 -10.81 7.27 -5.96
N PHE A 168 -10.65 6.02 -6.36
CA PHE A 168 -9.39 5.50 -6.88
C PHE A 168 -9.62 4.70 -8.16
N THR A 169 -8.53 4.54 -8.93
CA THR A 169 -8.54 3.87 -10.23
C THR A 169 -7.69 2.61 -10.18
N ALA A 170 -8.14 1.55 -10.83
CA ALA A 170 -7.33 0.37 -11.12
C ALA A 170 -7.27 0.11 -12.64
N TRP A 171 -6.17 -0.46 -13.10
CA TRP A 171 -6.07 -1.07 -14.42
C TRP A 171 -5.78 -2.55 -14.25
N PHE A 172 -6.62 -3.40 -14.82
CA PHE A 172 -6.54 -4.86 -14.70
C PHE A 172 -6.56 -5.52 -16.08
N THR A 173 -5.97 -6.71 -16.18
CA THR A 173 -5.95 -7.49 -17.42
C THR A 173 -6.67 -8.82 -17.25
N GLU A 174 -7.56 -9.15 -18.20
CA GLU A 174 -8.23 -10.46 -18.28
C GLU A 174 -7.34 -11.51 -18.96
N ASP A 175 -6.23 -11.09 -19.58
CA ASP A 175 -5.21 -12.00 -20.16
C ASP A 175 -4.59 -12.90 -19.07
N ILE A 176 -4.60 -12.42 -17.83
CA ILE A 176 -4.27 -13.19 -16.63
C ILE A 176 -5.52 -13.21 -15.75
N PRO A 177 -6.40 -14.22 -15.89
CA PRO A 177 -7.73 -14.26 -15.26
C PRO A 177 -7.65 -14.67 -13.79
N VAL A 178 -6.82 -13.97 -13.01
CA VAL A 178 -6.59 -14.20 -11.60
C VAL A 178 -7.04 -12.97 -10.82
N ASN A 179 -8.03 -13.16 -9.94
CA ASN A 179 -8.49 -12.12 -9.03
C ASN A 179 -7.44 -11.85 -7.94
N ALA A 180 -6.45 -11.00 -8.24
CA ALA A 180 -5.40 -10.61 -7.33
C ALA A 180 -4.84 -9.22 -7.66
N GLY A 181 -4.17 -8.62 -6.68
CA GLY A 181 -3.61 -7.28 -6.78
C GLY A 181 -2.78 -6.91 -5.54
N PRO A 182 -2.14 -5.73 -5.55
CA PRO A 182 -1.29 -5.28 -4.45
C PRO A 182 -2.12 -4.99 -3.19
N GLU A 183 -1.53 -5.25 -2.02
CA GLU A 183 -2.19 -5.08 -0.71
C GLU A 183 -3.63 -5.65 -0.64
N LYS A 184 -4.59 -4.80 -0.25
CA LYS A 184 -6.03 -5.04 -0.11
C LYS A 184 -6.81 -4.90 -1.41
N PHE A 185 -6.16 -4.58 -2.53
CA PHE A 185 -6.84 -4.39 -3.81
C PHE A 185 -6.97 -5.74 -4.52
N ASP A 186 -8.22 -6.09 -4.82
CA ASP A 186 -8.67 -7.30 -5.52
C ASP A 186 -10.14 -7.09 -5.94
N GLY A 187 -10.84 -8.15 -6.35
CA GLY A 187 -12.25 -8.13 -6.74
C GLY A 187 -12.51 -7.87 -8.23
N LEU A 188 -11.48 -7.77 -9.07
CA LEU A 188 -11.62 -7.61 -10.52
C LEU A 188 -11.47 -8.95 -11.25
N PRO A 189 -12.07 -9.13 -12.44
CA PRO A 189 -12.02 -10.39 -13.20
C PRO A 189 -10.67 -10.61 -13.91
N GLY A 190 -9.57 -10.21 -13.29
CA GLY A 190 -8.23 -10.30 -13.83
C GLY A 190 -7.19 -9.65 -12.91
N LEU A 191 -5.91 -9.86 -13.23
CA LEU A 191 -4.82 -9.37 -12.42
C LEU A 191 -4.73 -7.83 -12.49
N ILE A 192 -4.72 -7.18 -11.32
CA ILE A 192 -4.58 -5.73 -11.22
C ILE A 192 -3.12 -5.34 -11.46
N LEU A 193 -2.83 -4.64 -12.56
CA LEU A 193 -1.46 -4.20 -12.91
C LEU A 193 -1.12 -2.80 -12.42
N TYR A 194 -2.14 -1.99 -12.12
CA TYR A 194 -1.95 -0.66 -11.55
C TYR A 194 -3.10 -0.30 -10.63
N VAL A 195 -2.79 0.40 -9.55
CA VAL A 195 -3.77 1.10 -8.69
C VAL A 195 -3.26 2.51 -8.45
N GLY A 196 -4.11 3.51 -8.68
CA GLY A 196 -3.86 4.91 -8.37
C GLY A 196 -4.90 5.41 -7.39
N THR A 197 -4.47 5.69 -6.16
CA THR A 197 -5.28 6.33 -5.10
C THR A 197 -4.93 7.83 -5.03
N PRO A 198 -5.63 8.65 -4.23
CA PRO A 198 -5.23 10.04 -4.04
C PRO A 198 -3.84 10.24 -3.43
N TYR A 199 -3.30 9.21 -2.75
CA TYR A 199 -2.08 9.33 -1.95
C TYR A 199 -0.94 8.46 -2.46
N TYR A 200 -1.26 7.29 -3.01
CA TYR A 200 -0.32 6.25 -3.39
C TYR A 200 -0.64 5.68 -4.78
N GLU A 201 0.40 5.33 -5.50
CA GLU A 201 0.33 4.50 -6.70
C GLU A 201 1.03 3.15 -6.48
N TYR A 202 0.48 2.12 -7.13
CA TYR A 202 1.04 0.78 -7.19
C TYR A 202 1.11 0.39 -8.65
N SER A 203 2.27 -0.08 -9.11
CA SER A 203 2.47 -0.47 -10.52
C SER A 203 3.23 -1.78 -10.58
N ALA A 204 2.68 -2.76 -11.30
CA ALA A 204 3.37 -4.01 -11.59
C ALA A 204 4.59 -3.71 -12.47
N ILE A 205 5.78 -4.15 -12.06
CA ILE A 205 7.03 -3.95 -12.80
C ILE A 205 7.50 -5.22 -13.50
N SER A 206 7.12 -6.39 -13.01
CA SER A 206 7.42 -7.67 -13.65
C SER A 206 6.40 -8.71 -13.26
N ILE A 207 5.99 -9.55 -14.21
CA ILE A 207 5.05 -10.64 -14.02
C ILE A 207 5.73 -11.92 -14.48
N LYS A 208 5.72 -12.96 -13.65
CA LYS A 208 6.33 -14.26 -13.95
C LYS A 208 5.36 -15.39 -13.59
N GLU A 209 5.13 -16.28 -14.54
CA GLU A 209 4.47 -17.55 -14.28
C GLU A 209 5.48 -18.53 -13.66
N VAL A 210 5.02 -19.26 -12.65
CA VAL A 210 5.82 -20.24 -11.91
C VAL A 210 5.14 -21.60 -12.01
N LYS A 211 5.83 -22.53 -12.66
CA LYS A 211 5.34 -23.91 -12.86
C LYS A 211 5.41 -24.78 -11.61
N ASN A 212 6.29 -24.42 -10.67
CA ASN A 212 6.49 -25.16 -9.44
C ASN A 212 5.42 -24.83 -8.40
N LYS A 213 5.18 -25.78 -7.49
CA LYS A 213 4.34 -25.54 -6.30
C LYS A 213 4.92 -24.36 -5.54
N VAL A 214 4.11 -23.32 -5.37
CA VAL A 214 4.35 -22.24 -4.43
C VAL A 214 3.58 -22.60 -3.18
N GLU A 215 4.25 -22.63 -2.02
CA GLU A 215 3.59 -22.86 -0.75
C GLU A 215 3.51 -21.55 0.00
N ILE A 216 2.30 -21.01 0.13
CA ILE A 216 2.02 -19.82 0.92
C ILE A 216 1.50 -20.28 2.28
N LEU A 217 2.31 -20.08 3.32
CA LEU A 217 1.91 -20.41 4.68
C LEU A 217 1.02 -19.31 5.24
N LYS A 218 -0.14 -19.71 5.78
CA LYS A 218 -1.04 -18.81 6.50
C LYS A 218 -0.33 -18.27 7.75
N PRO A 219 -0.25 -16.94 7.95
CA PRO A 219 0.34 -16.36 9.15
C PRO A 219 -0.46 -16.74 10.41
N ASP A 220 0.24 -17.03 11.51
CA ASP A 220 -0.38 -17.40 12.79
C ASP A 220 -0.36 -16.22 13.79
N PHE A 221 -1.55 -15.71 14.10
CA PHE A 221 -1.78 -14.63 15.07
C PHE A 221 -2.53 -15.09 16.33
N LYS A 222 -2.61 -16.40 16.63
CA LYS A 222 -3.40 -16.95 17.76
C LYS A 222 -3.20 -16.24 19.11
N ASN A 223 -1.98 -15.78 19.39
CA ASN A 223 -1.63 -15.11 20.65
C ASN A 223 -1.41 -13.60 20.51
N LYS A 224 -1.82 -13.00 19.39
CA LYS A 224 -1.64 -11.58 19.11
C LYS A 224 -3.01 -10.89 19.10
N LYS A 225 -3.09 -9.67 19.63
CA LYS A 225 -4.27 -8.82 19.44
C LYS A 225 -4.35 -8.46 17.95
N THR A 226 -5.53 -8.68 17.35
CA THR A 226 -5.78 -8.37 15.95
C THR A 226 -6.73 -7.19 15.79
N PHE A 227 -6.65 -6.51 14.65
CA PHE A 227 -7.44 -5.33 14.32
C PHE A 227 -7.92 -5.40 12.87
N THR A 228 -9.08 -4.83 12.59
CA THR A 228 -9.59 -4.56 11.24
C THR A 228 -8.90 -3.34 10.63
N HIS A 229 -9.00 -3.16 9.31
CA HIS A 229 -8.51 -1.93 8.64
C HIS A 229 -9.19 -0.68 9.20
N LYS A 230 -10.48 -0.78 9.50
CA LYS A 230 -11.28 0.31 10.05
C LYS A 230 -10.78 0.74 11.42
N GLU A 231 -10.56 -0.22 12.33
CA GLU A 231 -10.05 0.06 13.68
C GLU A 231 -8.65 0.70 13.63
N ILE A 232 -7.75 0.18 12.79
CA ILE A 232 -6.41 0.76 12.61
C ILE A 232 -6.53 2.20 12.11
N THR A 233 -7.39 2.44 11.11
CA THR A 233 -7.63 3.78 10.56
C THR A 233 -8.15 4.74 11.62
N GLU A 234 -9.09 4.31 12.47
CA GLU A 234 -9.62 5.11 13.57
C GLU A 234 -8.56 5.41 14.63
N ILE A 235 -7.74 4.43 15.02
CA ILE A 235 -6.60 4.62 15.95
C ILE A 235 -5.62 5.66 15.39
N ILE A 236 -5.27 5.57 14.11
CA ILE A 236 -4.33 6.49 13.47
C ILE A 236 -4.96 7.90 13.37
N LYS A 237 -6.23 8.01 12.98
CA LYS A 237 -6.96 9.29 12.96
C LYS A 237 -6.95 9.95 14.35
N GLN A 238 -7.19 9.17 15.42
CA GLN A 238 -7.13 9.67 16.80
C GLN A 238 -5.72 10.11 17.20
N LYS A 239 -4.69 9.29 16.92
CA LYS A 239 -3.29 9.67 17.14
C LYS A 239 -2.96 10.99 16.45
N ILE A 240 -3.29 11.12 15.17
CA ILE A 240 -3.04 12.35 14.38
C ILE A 240 -3.80 13.55 14.95
N ASN A 241 -5.04 13.38 15.41
CA ASN A 241 -5.81 14.47 16.01
C ASN A 241 -5.21 14.93 17.33
N ASN A 242 -4.73 14.00 18.17
CA ASN A 242 -4.04 14.31 19.43
C ASN A 242 -2.66 14.96 19.21
N LEU A 243 -2.07 14.74 18.03
CA LEU A 243 -0.80 15.35 17.61
C LEU A 243 -0.94 16.79 17.08
N ARG A 244 -2.16 17.30 16.84
CA ARG A 244 -2.34 18.68 16.34
C ARG A 244 -2.09 19.70 17.46
N SER A 245 -0.92 20.34 17.37
CA SER A 245 -0.43 21.52 18.11
C SER A 245 -0.50 21.42 19.64
N SER A 246 0.54 20.87 20.25
CA SER A 246 0.91 21.24 21.62
C SER A 246 1.95 22.37 21.57
N SER A 247 1.56 23.51 22.12
CA SER A 247 2.48 24.57 22.53
C SER A 247 2.62 24.43 24.04
N ILE A 248 3.77 23.98 24.52
CA ILE A 248 4.03 23.93 25.96
C ILE A 248 4.87 25.15 26.30
N THR A 249 4.29 26.05 27.09
CA THR A 249 5.01 27.20 27.65
C THR A 249 5.29 26.92 29.12
N THR A 250 6.56 26.82 29.48
CA THR A 250 7.04 26.67 30.85
C THR A 250 7.84 27.90 31.25
N GLN A 251 7.60 28.40 32.47
CA GLN A 251 8.46 29.41 33.09
C GLN A 251 9.51 28.73 33.97
N GLU A 252 10.77 29.08 33.73
CA GLU A 252 11.91 28.60 34.51
C GLU A 252 12.73 29.83 34.96
N GLY A 253 12.42 30.34 36.15
CA GLY A 253 12.91 31.65 36.62
C GLY A 253 12.32 32.81 35.79
N ASP A 254 13.17 33.75 35.34
CA ASP A 254 12.76 34.88 34.47
C ASP A 254 12.62 34.48 32.98
N LYS A 255 12.80 33.20 32.65
CA LYS A 255 12.76 32.71 31.26
C LYS A 255 11.43 32.07 30.94
N THR A 256 10.88 32.44 29.79
CA THR A 256 9.72 31.76 29.18
C THR A 256 10.22 30.85 28.07
N ILE A 257 9.98 29.55 28.19
CA ILE A 257 10.34 28.53 27.19
C ILE A 257 9.05 28.07 26.52
N THR A 258 8.90 28.34 25.22
CA THR A 258 7.78 27.82 24.42
C THR A 258 8.31 26.74 23.49
N THR A 259 7.78 25.52 23.63
CA THR A 259 8.04 24.40 22.73
C THR A 259 6.86 24.27 21.77
N GLU A 260 7.07 24.55 20.49
CA GLU A 260 6.08 24.31 19.44
C GLU A 260 6.40 23.00 18.71
N THR A 261 5.50 22.02 18.80
CA THR A 261 5.63 20.78 18.02
C THR A 261 4.85 20.93 16.72
N ILE A 262 5.55 21.21 15.62
CA ILE A 262 4.94 21.27 14.27
C ILE A 262 5.00 19.88 13.66
N ILE A 263 3.84 19.21 13.62
CA ILE A 263 3.70 17.91 12.95
C ILE A 263 3.16 18.15 11.55
N TYR A 264 3.99 17.88 10.55
CA TYR A 264 3.57 17.90 9.16
C TYR A 264 2.49 16.84 8.94
N LYS A 265 1.29 17.27 8.55
CA LYS A 265 0.19 16.38 8.15
C LYS A 265 0.62 15.64 6.87
N ASN A 266 0.71 14.31 6.93
CA ASN A 266 0.85 13.46 5.75
C ASN A 266 -0.45 13.37 4.99
#